data_AF-A0A0F9P6A4-F1
#
_entry.id   AF-A0A0F9P6A4-F1
#
_cell.length_a   1.000
_cell.length_b   1.000
_cell.length_c   1.000
_cell.angle_alpha   90.00
_cell.angle_beta   90.00
_cell.angle_gamma   90.00
#
_symmetry.space_group_name_H-M   'P 1'
#
loop_
_entity.id
_entity.type
_entity.pdbx_description
1 polymer ?
#
loop_
_entity_poly.entity_id
_entity_poly.type
_entity_poly.pdbx_seq_one_letter_code
_entity_poly.pdbx_strand_id
1 'polypeptide(L)'
;PWAKDLYSKLNEKSGLLAFLTSPSDNPDCAAGKVKWIKKHFDTKNFIITPRKHFCARPNSILIDDTQKKVDQFIKHGGKAFLWPNPLSFEDGDKEVEKVIEELLKYIDAMA
;
A
#
# COMPACT_ATOMS: atom_id res chain seq x y z
N PRO A 1 -4.27 8.40 -13.76
CA PRO A 1 -4.74 7.67 -12.56
C PRO A 1 -3.84 7.98 -11.35
N TRP A 2 -4.44 8.36 -10.23
CA TRP A 2 -3.76 8.77 -9.00
C TRP A 2 -2.73 7.77 -8.46
N ALA A 3 -2.93 6.47 -8.70
CA ALA A 3 -2.03 5.43 -8.20
C ALA A 3 -0.59 5.53 -8.74
N LYS A 4 -0.41 6.04 -9.98
CA LYS A 4 0.93 6.27 -10.55
C LYS A 4 1.64 7.46 -9.89
N ASP A 5 0.88 8.52 -9.61
CA ASP A 5 1.39 9.71 -8.90
C ASP A 5 1.81 9.36 -7.48
N LEU A 6 0.94 8.65 -6.74
CA LEU A 6 1.27 8.13 -5.41
C LEU A 6 2.53 7.25 -5.42
N TYR A 7 2.63 6.31 -6.38
CA TYR A 7 3.81 5.45 -6.49
C TYR A 7 5.09 6.24 -6.75
N SER A 8 5.07 7.24 -7.65
CA SER A 8 6.23 8.10 -7.92
C SER A 8 6.68 8.83 -6.66
N LYS A 9 5.76 9.52 -5.99
CA LYS A 9 6.02 10.30 -4.77
C LYS A 9 6.59 9.43 -3.64
N LEU A 10 6.05 8.22 -3.44
CA LEU A 10 6.56 7.29 -2.42
C LEU A 10 7.93 6.72 -2.77
N ASN A 11 8.16 6.44 -4.06
CA ASN A 11 9.44 5.91 -4.53
C ASN A 11 10.55 6.95 -4.41
N GLU A 12 10.28 8.22 -4.75
CA GLU A 12 11.19 9.35 -4.55
C GLU A 12 11.57 9.54 -3.07
N LYS A 13 10.62 9.30 -2.15
CA LYS A 13 10.82 9.55 -0.73
C LYS A 13 11.61 8.47 0.01
N SER A 14 11.42 7.20 -0.35
CA SER A 14 11.97 6.05 0.40
C SER A 14 12.99 5.22 -0.37
N GLY A 15 12.93 5.19 -1.70
CA GLY A 15 13.71 4.26 -2.55
C GLY A 15 13.44 2.76 -2.32
N LEU A 16 12.62 2.39 -1.33
CA LEU A 16 12.33 1.02 -0.91
C LEU A 16 10.82 0.80 -0.84
N LEU A 17 10.18 0.87 -2.01
CA LEU A 17 8.76 0.66 -2.20
C LEU A 17 8.48 -0.73 -2.79
N ALA A 18 7.54 -1.45 -2.19
CA ALA A 18 7.08 -2.74 -2.69
C ALA A 18 5.56 -2.90 -2.60
N PHE A 19 4.96 -3.55 -3.59
CA PHE A 19 3.57 -3.96 -3.53
C PHE A 19 3.41 -5.17 -2.62
N LEU A 20 2.67 -5.03 -1.52
CA LEU A 20 2.33 -6.14 -0.64
C LEU A 20 0.86 -6.51 -0.85
N THR A 21 0.57 -7.62 -1.54
CA THR A 21 -0.80 -7.97 -1.95
C THR A 21 -1.13 -9.43 -1.66
N SER A 22 -2.40 -9.73 -1.42
CA SER A 22 -2.88 -11.06 -1.10
C SER A 22 -3.60 -11.66 -2.31
N PRO A 23 -3.32 -12.92 -2.70
CA PRO A 23 -4.14 -13.62 -3.69
C PRO A 23 -5.47 -14.03 -3.05
N SER A 24 -6.49 -14.29 -3.86
CA SER A 24 -7.65 -15.07 -3.43
C SER A 24 -7.31 -16.56 -3.41
N ASP A 25 -8.27 -17.41 -3.04
CA ASP A 25 -8.10 -18.86 -3.04
C ASP A 25 -7.98 -19.46 -4.46
N ASN A 26 -8.27 -18.67 -5.51
CA ASN A 26 -8.01 -19.07 -6.88
C ASN A 26 -6.50 -19.00 -7.16
N PRO A 27 -5.85 -20.12 -7.54
CA PRO A 27 -4.41 -20.15 -7.85
C PRO A 27 -3.97 -19.13 -8.91
N ASP A 28 -4.82 -18.84 -9.90
CA ASP A 28 -4.49 -17.91 -10.99
C ASP A 28 -4.50 -16.44 -10.56
N CYS A 29 -5.07 -16.12 -9.39
CA CYS A 29 -5.13 -14.76 -8.86
C CYS A 29 -3.72 -14.17 -8.66
N ALA A 30 -2.77 -14.99 -8.19
CA ALA A 30 -1.39 -14.57 -8.00
C ALA A 30 -0.75 -14.13 -9.33
N ALA A 31 -0.89 -14.94 -10.38
CA ALA A 31 -0.36 -14.63 -11.71
C ALA A 31 -0.97 -13.35 -12.29
N GLY A 32 -2.28 -13.14 -12.11
CA GLY A 32 -2.97 -11.92 -12.54
C GLY A 32 -2.39 -10.65 -11.89
N LYS A 33 -2.13 -10.69 -10.58
CA LYS A 33 -1.52 -9.57 -9.84
C LYS A 33 -0.11 -9.26 -10.32
N VAL A 34 0.71 -10.29 -10.54
CA VAL A 34 2.07 -10.11 -11.09
C VAL A 34 2.03 -9.46 -12.46
N LYS A 35 1.14 -9.94 -13.36
CA LYS A 35 0.97 -9.35 -14.70
C LYS A 35 0.55 -7.88 -14.62
N TRP A 36 -0.37 -7.55 -13.71
CA TRP A 36 -0.86 -6.18 -13.54
C TRP A 36 0.22 -5.23 -13.01
N ILE A 37 0.95 -5.63 -11.97
CA ILE A 37 2.06 -4.82 -11.41
C ILE A 37 3.12 -4.56 -12.49
N LYS A 38 3.53 -5.61 -13.22
CA LYS A 38 4.51 -5.47 -14.30
C LYS A 38 4.02 -4.54 -15.42
N LYS A 39 2.76 -4.65 -15.83
CA LYS A 39 2.17 -3.83 -16.90
C LYS A 39 2.09 -2.34 -16.52
N HIS A 40 1.76 -2.03 -15.28
CA HIS A 40 1.41 -0.66 -14.89
C HIS A 40 2.52 0.13 -14.19
N PHE A 41 3.44 -0.57 -13.51
CA PHE A 41 4.50 0.04 -12.71
C PHE A 41 5.91 -0.44 -13.08
N ASP A 42 6.03 -1.44 -13.97
CA ASP A 42 7.30 -2.01 -14.44
C ASP A 42 8.30 -2.33 -13.32
N THR A 43 7.81 -2.94 -12.25
CA THR A 43 8.62 -3.29 -11.07
C THR A 43 8.52 -4.77 -10.72
N LYS A 44 9.60 -5.28 -10.13
CA LYS A 44 9.66 -6.61 -9.49
C LYS A 44 9.55 -6.53 -7.96
N ASN A 45 9.40 -5.33 -7.41
CA ASN A 45 9.29 -5.09 -5.98
C ASN A 45 7.87 -5.40 -5.52
N PHE A 46 7.57 -6.69 -5.32
CA PHE A 46 6.30 -7.13 -4.79
C PHE A 46 6.45 -8.39 -3.95
N ILE A 47 5.53 -8.57 -3.02
CA ILE A 47 5.38 -9.77 -2.20
C ILE A 47 3.91 -10.18 -2.25
N ILE A 48 3.68 -11.42 -2.69
CA ILE A 48 2.35 -12.04 -2.70
C ILE A 48 2.18 -12.82 -1.40
N THR A 49 1.33 -12.33 -0.48
CA THR A 49 1.06 -13.01 0.79
C THR A 49 -0.29 -12.57 1.40
N PRO A 50 -1.05 -13.50 1.99
CA PRO A 50 -2.19 -13.14 2.85
C PRO A 50 -1.75 -12.59 4.23
N ARG A 51 -0.50 -12.81 4.64
CA ARG A 51 0.03 -12.47 5.97
C ARG A 51 0.96 -11.26 5.88
N LYS A 52 0.38 -10.07 5.65
CA LYS A 52 1.14 -8.82 5.45
C LYS A 52 2.02 -8.45 6.66
N HIS A 53 1.59 -8.77 7.87
CA HIS A 53 2.33 -8.50 9.11
C HIS A 53 3.68 -9.23 9.21
N PHE A 54 3.97 -10.23 8.38
CA PHE A 54 5.31 -10.83 8.32
C PHE A 54 6.37 -9.85 7.78
N CYS A 55 5.95 -8.76 7.13
CA CYS A 55 6.82 -7.67 6.68
C CYS A 55 6.88 -6.50 7.68
N ALA A 56 6.25 -6.61 8.84
CA ALA A 56 6.27 -5.58 9.87
C ALA A 56 7.66 -5.46 10.50
N ARG A 57 8.17 -4.23 10.55
CA ARG A 57 9.46 -3.85 11.14
C ARG A 57 9.34 -2.42 11.69
N PRO A 58 10.13 -2.02 12.70
CA PRO A 58 10.06 -0.68 13.27
C PRO A 58 10.15 0.46 12.25
N ASN A 59 10.88 0.25 11.15
CA ASN A 59 11.10 1.22 10.09
C ASN A 59 10.31 0.91 8.79
N SER A 60 9.25 0.10 8.85
CA SER A 60 8.36 -0.15 7.71
C SER A 60 6.98 0.42 7.93
N ILE A 61 6.34 0.87 6.84
CA ILE A 61 4.99 1.41 6.83
C ILE A 61 4.14 0.57 5.87
N LEU A 62 3.00 0.07 6.35
CA LEU A 62 1.97 -0.52 5.50
C LEU A 62 0.92 0.52 5.13
N ILE A 63 0.66 0.70 3.84
CA ILE A 63 -0.48 1.47 3.33
C ILE A 63 -1.52 0.45 2.84
N ASP A 64 -2.68 0.38 3.50
CA ASP A 64 -3.73 -0.60 3.20
C ASP A 64 -5.10 0.00 3.52
N ASP A 65 -6.12 -0.40 2.77
CA ASP A 65 -7.50 0.05 2.95
C ASP A 65 -8.27 -0.75 4.00
N THR A 66 -7.68 -1.84 4.51
CA THR A 66 -8.34 -2.75 5.44
C THR A 66 -7.87 -2.51 6.86
N GLN A 67 -8.75 -1.96 7.71
CA GLN A 67 -8.47 -1.70 9.14
C GLN A 67 -7.82 -2.89 9.87
N LYS A 68 -8.40 -4.09 9.70
CA LYS A 68 -7.86 -5.32 10.32
C LYS A 68 -6.39 -5.59 9.93
N LYS A 69 -5.98 -5.28 8.70
CA LYS A 69 -4.59 -5.50 8.25
C LYS A 69 -3.66 -4.43 8.82
N VAL A 70 -4.12 -3.18 8.87
CA VAL A 70 -3.42 -2.05 9.51
C VAL A 70 -3.12 -2.38 10.97
N ASP A 71 -4.15 -2.73 11.74
CA ASP A 71 -4.01 -3.09 13.17
C ASP A 71 -3.06 -4.27 13.35
N GLN A 72 -3.18 -5.29 12.49
CA GLN A 72 -2.31 -6.45 12.55
C GLN A 72 -0.86 -6.09 12.25
N PHE A 73 -0.58 -5.21 11.29
CA PHE A 73 0.78 -4.79 10.96
C PHE A 73 1.42 -3.99 12.11
N ILE A 74 0.65 -3.08 12.72
CA ILE A 74 1.07 -2.32 13.91
C ILE A 74 1.38 -3.26 15.08
N LYS A 75 0.49 -4.22 15.36
CA LYS A 75 0.67 -5.21 16.43
C LYS A 75 1.96 -6.02 16.31
N HIS A 76 2.50 -6.17 15.10
CA HIS A 76 3.76 -6.89 14.85
C HIS A 76 4.98 -5.96 14.73
N GLY A 77 4.88 -4.72 15.24
CA GLY A 77 6.01 -3.80 15.35
C GLY A 77 6.26 -2.96 14.08
N GLY A 78 5.31 -2.94 13.14
CA GLY A 78 5.33 -2.04 11.99
C GLY A 78 4.60 -0.73 12.27
N LYS A 79 4.72 0.21 11.33
CA LYS A 79 3.85 1.39 11.24
C LYS A 79 2.82 1.17 10.13
N ALA A 80 1.70 1.87 10.14
CA ALA A 80 0.71 1.72 9.08
C ALA A 80 -0.15 2.98 8.90
N PHE A 81 -0.61 3.18 7.67
CA PHE A 81 -1.53 4.25 7.28
C PHE A 81 -2.77 3.60 6.67
N LEU A 82 -3.95 3.89 7.24
CA LEU A 82 -5.22 3.45 6.70
C LEU A 82 -5.55 4.28 5.46
N TRP A 83 -5.49 3.66 4.30
CA TRP A 83 -5.93 4.29 3.06
C TRP A 83 -7.47 4.26 3.00
N PRO A 84 -8.15 5.30 2.50
CA PRO A 84 -9.59 5.24 2.27
C PRO A 84 -9.95 4.12 1.30
N ASN A 85 -11.10 3.48 1.53
CA ASN A 85 -11.58 2.48 0.59
C ASN A 85 -11.95 3.15 -0.75
N PRO A 86 -12.03 2.39 -1.87
CA PRO A 86 -12.36 2.96 -3.17
C PRO A 86 -13.68 3.74 -3.23
N LEU A 87 -14.71 3.28 -2.50
CA LEU A 87 -16.03 3.91 -2.47
C LEU A 87 -15.96 5.31 -1.87
N SER A 88 -15.11 5.53 -0.87
CA SER A 88 -14.90 6.87 -0.28
C SER A 88 -14.38 7.92 -1.28
N PHE A 89 -13.74 7.49 -2.38
CA PHE A 89 -13.35 8.40 -3.46
C PHE A 89 -14.45 8.57 -4.50
N GLU A 90 -15.19 7.50 -4.80
CA GLU A 90 -16.31 7.52 -5.75
C GLU A 90 -17.48 8.38 -5.25
N ASP A 91 -17.77 8.31 -3.95
CA ASP A 91 -18.83 9.08 -3.30
C ASP A 91 -18.44 10.55 -3.04
N GLY A 92 -17.16 10.91 -3.24
CA GLY A 92 -16.64 12.26 -3.01
C GLY A 92 -16.35 12.61 -1.55
N ASP A 93 -16.46 11.65 -0.62
CA ASP A 93 -16.14 11.83 0.81
C ASP A 93 -14.67 12.19 1.04
N LYS A 94 -13.79 11.72 0.15
CA LYS A 94 -12.34 11.95 0.19
C LYS A 94 -11.84 12.39 -1.17
N GLU A 95 -10.97 13.40 -1.16
CA GLU A 95 -10.20 13.80 -2.33
C GLU A 95 -8.84 13.08 -2.31
N VAL A 96 -8.48 12.44 -3.42
CA VAL A 96 -7.27 11.60 -3.47
C VAL A 96 -6.02 12.42 -3.19
N GLU A 97 -5.94 13.63 -3.73
CA GLU A 97 -4.80 14.53 -3.56
C GLU A 97 -4.58 14.88 -2.09
N LYS A 98 -5.66 15.19 -1.36
CA LYS A 98 -5.59 15.48 0.09
C LYS A 98 -5.09 14.27 0.88
N VAL A 99 -5.56 13.07 0.53
CA VAL A 99 -5.14 11.83 1.20
C VAL A 99 -3.67 11.51 0.91
N ILE A 100 -3.19 11.77 -0.32
CA ILE A 100 -1.77 11.66 -0.65
C ILE A 100 -0.96 12.63 0.22
N GLU A 101 -1.38 13.89 0.35
CA GLU A 101 -0.69 14.87 1.20
C GLU A 101 -0.66 14.46 2.68
N GLU A 102 -1.77 13.94 3.22
CA GLU A 102 -1.85 13.41 4.58
C GLU A 102 -0.85 12.25 4.79
N LEU A 103 -0.80 11.31 3.85
CA LEU A 103 0.15 10.20 3.90
C LEU A 103 1.60 10.69 3.86
N LEU A 104 1.94 11.65 3.00
CA LEU A 104 3.30 12.17 2.91
C LEU A 104 3.72 12.88 4.20
N LYS A 105 2.84 13.72 4.77
CA LYS A 105 3.04 14.36 6.08
C LYS A 105 3.23 13.33 7.19
N TYR A 106 2.44 12.25 7.17
CA TYR A 106 2.59 11.14 8.12
C TYR A 106 3.98 10.51 7.98
N ILE A 107 4.45 10.23 6.76
CA ILE A 107 5.79 9.69 6.52
C ILE A 107 6.89 10.66 6.99
N ASP A 108 6.76 11.96 6.72
CA ASP A 108 7.70 12.99 7.18
C ASP A 108 7.80 13.06 8.72
N ALA A 109 6.68 12.96 9.43
CA ALA A 109 6.68 12.98 10.90
C ALA A 109 7.32 11.74 11.54
N MET A 110 7.65 10.72 10.75
CA MET A 110 8.23 9.46 11.20
C MET A 110 9.70 9.27 10.83
N ALA A 111 10.26 10.17 10.02
CA ALA A 111 11.67 10.24 9.64
C ALA A 111 12.48 10.97 10.71
#